data_AF-A0A550GKR8-F1
#
_entry.id   AF-A0A550GKR8-F1
#
_cell.length_a   1.000
_cell.length_b   1.000
_cell.length_c   1.000
_cell.angle_alpha   90.00
_cell.angle_beta   90.00
_cell.angle_gamma   90.00
#
_symmetry.space_group_name_H-M   'P 1'
#
loop_
_entity.id
_entity.type
_entity.pdbx_description
1 polymer ?
#
loop_
_entity_poly.entity_id
_entity_poly.type
_entity_poly.pdbx_seq_one_letter_code
_entity_poly.pdbx_strand_id
1 'polypeptide(L)'
;MLKTKRKVAVRTLVAAFIIGGMLATLLFGKHLFILLNLESPLFLLVVAFVAYVGTYFAYLAFVEALSDRARNMLFVVCSGTLGSYIGVLLPIQAIIGISLFLSVADLILIKRSTVEKMVGNAEYEKLIMKIAFSNREWGIGIGDLTCYSMVVASSSMSYGFLVGGLSLLFILIGSFLSLVLTMRMIRIPGLPISIVLGLLPSIVMIIFF
;
A
#
# COMPACT_ATOMS: atom_id res chain seq x y z
N MET A 1 -28.93 -10.78 3.58
CA MET A 1 -28.73 -9.34 3.28
C MET A 1 -27.32 -8.81 3.61
N LEU A 2 -26.76 -9.05 4.81
CA LEU A 2 -25.41 -8.59 5.19
C LEU A 2 -24.28 -9.07 4.26
N LYS A 3 -24.35 -10.31 3.77
CA LYS A 3 -23.33 -10.89 2.88
C LYS A 3 -23.20 -10.17 1.54
N THR A 4 -24.32 -9.76 0.92
CA THR A 4 -24.33 -9.05 -0.36
C THR A 4 -23.81 -7.63 -0.22
N LYS A 5 -24.23 -6.91 0.84
CA LYS A 5 -23.72 -5.56 1.14
C LYS A 5 -22.21 -5.56 1.40
N ARG A 6 -21.69 -6.56 2.12
CA ARG A 6 -20.24 -6.70 2.38
C ARG A 6 -19.43 -6.97 1.11
N LYS A 7 -19.93 -7.82 0.21
CA LYS A 7 -19.26 -8.08 -1.09
C LYS A 7 -19.19 -6.82 -1.95
N VAL A 8 -20.28 -6.05 -2.01
CA VAL A 8 -20.30 -4.78 -2.75
C VAL A 8 -19.33 -3.78 -2.13
N ALA A 9 -19.32 -3.63 -0.80
CA ALA A 9 -18.40 -2.72 -0.11
C ALA A 9 -16.92 -3.03 -0.41
N VAL A 10 -16.53 -4.31 -0.43
CA VAL A 10 -15.15 -4.72 -0.77
C VAL A 10 -14.83 -4.41 -2.24
N ARG A 11 -15.76 -4.66 -3.16
CA ARG A 11 -15.56 -4.32 -4.58
C ARG A 11 -15.41 -2.82 -4.80
N THR A 12 -16.23 -2.02 -4.14
CA THR A 12 -16.15 -0.56 -4.20
C THR A 12 -14.83 -0.06 -3.62
N LEU A 13 -14.36 -0.63 -2.51
CA LEU A 13 -13.07 -0.26 -1.90
C LEU A 13 -11.90 -0.60 -2.83
N VAL A 14 -11.90 -1.77 -3.45
CA VAL A 14 -10.88 -2.18 -4.44
C VAL A 14 -10.88 -1.25 -5.66
N ALA A 15 -12.06 -0.94 -6.21
CA ALA A 15 -12.16 -0.02 -7.35
C ALA A 15 -11.69 1.40 -6.99
N ALA A 16 -12.10 1.91 -5.83
CA ALA A 16 -11.66 3.21 -5.33
C ALA A 16 -10.14 3.26 -5.13
N PHE A 17 -9.54 2.17 -4.62
CA PHE A 17 -8.10 2.07 -4.46
C PHE A 17 -7.35 2.12 -5.80
N ILE A 18 -7.83 1.39 -6.81
CA ILE A 18 -7.23 1.41 -8.17
C ILE A 18 -7.33 2.80 -8.78
N ILE A 19 -8.49 3.45 -8.67
CA ILE A 19 -8.69 4.82 -9.13
C ILE A 19 -7.74 5.78 -8.41
N GLY A 20 -7.57 5.63 -7.09
CA GLY A 20 -6.63 6.41 -6.30
C GLY A 20 -5.17 6.24 -6.77
N GLY A 21 -4.72 5.00 -6.97
CA GLY A 21 -3.37 4.72 -7.46
C GLY A 21 -3.11 5.26 -8.87
N MET A 22 -4.13 5.20 -9.72
CA MET A 22 -4.11 5.77 -11.07
C MET A 22 -4.06 7.30 -11.06
N LEU A 23 -4.85 7.97 -10.23
CA LEU A 23 -4.79 9.43 -10.05
C LEU A 23 -3.42 9.86 -9.53
N ALA A 24 -2.85 9.12 -8.57
CA ALA A 24 -1.49 9.35 -8.09
C ALA A 24 -0.45 9.27 -9.23
N THR A 25 -0.56 8.27 -10.11
CA THR A 25 0.30 8.13 -11.30
C THR A 25 0.16 9.32 -12.24
N LEU A 26 -1.07 9.80 -12.49
CA LEU A 26 -1.31 10.97 -13.34
C LEU A 26 -0.70 12.25 -12.75
N LEU A 27 -0.83 12.44 -11.44
CA LEU A 27 -0.28 13.61 -10.74
C LEU A 27 1.26 13.59 -10.75
N PHE A 28 1.88 12.43 -10.52
CA PHE A 28 3.33 12.27 -10.69
C PHE A 28 3.78 12.54 -12.12
N GLY A 29 3.05 11.97 -13.10
CA GLY A 29 3.33 12.19 -14.51
C GLY A 29 3.31 13.67 -14.85
N LYS A 30 2.31 14.43 -14.35
CA LYS A 30 2.25 15.88 -14.53
C LYS A 30 3.50 16.59 -14.01
N HIS A 31 3.93 16.28 -12.79
CA HIS A 31 5.13 16.90 -12.20
C HIS A 31 6.39 16.58 -13.02
N LEU A 32 6.53 15.36 -13.52
CA LEU A 32 7.67 14.96 -14.35
C LEU A 32 7.67 15.70 -15.69
N PHE A 33 6.52 15.86 -16.34
CA PHE A 33 6.40 16.61 -17.60
C PHE A 33 6.75 18.10 -17.43
N ILE A 34 6.31 18.71 -16.33
CA ILE A 34 6.68 20.10 -15.98
C ILE A 34 8.20 20.20 -15.79
N LEU A 35 8.80 19.25 -15.06
CA LEU A 35 10.24 19.26 -14.80
C LEU A 35 11.08 19.09 -16.07
N LEU A 36 10.57 18.37 -17.07
CA LEU A 36 11.21 18.20 -18.37
C LEU A 36 10.90 19.34 -19.37
N ASN A 37 10.15 20.37 -18.97
CA ASN A 37 9.65 21.43 -19.86
C ASN A 37 8.91 20.91 -21.10
N LEU A 38 8.25 19.75 -20.99
CA LEU A 38 7.49 19.11 -22.06
C LEU A 38 6.02 19.57 -22.04
N GLU A 39 5.77 20.86 -21.83
CA GLU A 39 4.43 21.46 -21.86
C GLU A 39 3.88 21.46 -23.29
N SER A 40 3.41 20.29 -23.69
CA SER A 40 2.91 20.01 -25.02
C SER A 40 1.53 19.35 -24.91
N PRO A 41 0.67 19.49 -25.94
CA PRO A 41 -0.62 18.81 -26.00
C PRO A 41 -0.51 17.27 -25.92
N LEU A 42 0.70 16.71 -26.09
CA LEU A 42 0.99 15.28 -25.89
C LEU A 42 0.71 14.83 -24.46
N PHE A 43 0.85 15.70 -23.46
CA PHE A 43 0.51 15.35 -22.08
C PHE A 43 -0.97 14.98 -21.93
N LEU A 44 -1.88 15.69 -22.63
CA LEU A 44 -3.31 15.37 -22.61
C LEU A 44 -3.59 13.98 -23.20
N LEU A 45 -2.82 13.57 -24.21
CA LEU A 45 -2.93 12.24 -24.80
C LEU A 45 -2.47 11.15 -23.81
N VAL A 46 -1.35 11.39 -23.11
CA VAL A 46 -0.88 10.50 -22.04
C VAL A 46 -1.91 10.41 -20.90
N VAL A 47 -2.47 11.54 -20.48
CA VAL A 47 -3.53 11.59 -19.47
C VAL A 47 -4.75 10.81 -19.92
N ALA A 48 -5.23 11.01 -21.15
CA ALA A 48 -6.38 10.30 -21.70
C ALA A 48 -6.12 8.78 -21.78
N PHE A 49 -4.91 8.38 -22.18
CA PHE A 49 -4.52 6.97 -22.27
C PHE A 49 -4.48 6.31 -20.88
N VAL A 50 -3.77 6.92 -19.93
CA VAL A 50 -3.71 6.41 -18.55
C VAL A 50 -5.10 6.44 -17.91
N ALA A 51 -5.91 7.47 -18.19
CA ALA A 51 -7.30 7.60 -17.79
C ALA A 51 -8.13 6.38 -18.24
N TYR A 52 -8.07 6.09 -19.54
CA TYR A 52 -8.78 4.98 -20.14
C TYR A 52 -8.34 3.62 -19.57
N VAL A 53 -7.03 3.37 -19.56
CA VAL A 53 -6.46 2.10 -19.09
C VAL A 53 -6.78 1.86 -17.62
N GLY A 54 -6.61 2.87 -16.76
CA GLY A 54 -6.88 2.74 -15.33
C GLY A 54 -8.37 2.51 -15.04
N THR A 55 -9.27 3.21 -15.74
CA THR A 55 -10.72 3.01 -15.58
C THR A 55 -11.14 1.62 -16.08
N TYR A 56 -10.55 1.14 -17.18
CA TYR A 56 -10.78 -0.21 -17.71
C TYR A 56 -10.35 -1.29 -16.70
N PHE A 57 -9.16 -1.16 -16.09
CA PHE A 57 -8.72 -2.10 -15.06
C PHE A 57 -9.53 -2.02 -13.76
N ALA A 58 -9.96 -0.82 -13.36
CA ALA A 58 -10.86 -0.66 -12.22
C ALA A 58 -12.21 -1.36 -12.45
N TYR A 59 -12.76 -1.26 -13.67
CA TYR A 59 -13.97 -1.98 -14.07
C TYR A 59 -13.76 -3.50 -14.05
N LEU A 60 -12.68 -4.01 -14.64
CA LEU A 60 -12.35 -5.43 -14.61
C LEU A 60 -12.17 -5.97 -13.19
N ALA A 61 -11.61 -5.16 -12.28
CA ALA A 61 -11.46 -5.52 -10.87
C ALA A 61 -12.81 -5.55 -10.15
N PHE A 62 -13.71 -4.62 -10.48
CA PHE A 62 -15.05 -4.57 -9.92
C PHE A 62 -15.91 -5.78 -10.34
N VAL A 63 -15.79 -6.21 -11.59
CA VAL A 63 -16.52 -7.36 -12.15
C VAL A 63 -15.86 -8.70 -11.79
N GLU A 64 -14.68 -8.68 -11.15
CA GLU A 64 -13.90 -9.88 -10.79
C GLU A 64 -13.45 -10.71 -12.01
N ALA A 65 -13.30 -10.05 -13.16
CA ALA A 65 -12.85 -10.67 -14.42
C ALA A 65 -11.32 -10.79 -14.52
N LEU A 66 -10.57 -10.26 -13.53
CA LEU A 66 -9.12 -10.32 -13.49
C LEU A 66 -8.61 -11.64 -12.92
N SER A 67 -7.60 -12.21 -13.59
CA SER A 67 -6.73 -13.25 -13.02
C SER A 67 -6.09 -12.77 -11.72
N ASP A 68 -5.91 -13.69 -10.75
CA ASP A 68 -5.25 -13.39 -9.48
C ASP A 68 -3.87 -12.74 -9.68
N ARG A 69 -3.11 -13.18 -10.70
CA ARG A 69 -1.78 -12.61 -11.01
C ARG A 69 -1.87 -11.16 -11.48
N ALA A 70 -2.83 -10.85 -12.36
CA ALA A 70 -3.03 -9.51 -12.89
C ALA A 70 -3.57 -8.55 -11.82
N ARG A 71 -4.50 -9.02 -10.97
CA ARG A 71 -5.00 -8.28 -9.81
C ARG A 71 -3.87 -7.95 -8.84
N ASN A 72 -3.02 -8.93 -8.54
CA ASN A 72 -1.88 -8.76 -7.64
C ASN A 72 -0.85 -7.76 -8.19
N MET A 73 -0.53 -7.81 -9.49
CA MET A 73 0.33 -6.79 -10.12
C MET A 73 -0.30 -5.39 -10.06
N LEU A 74 -1.59 -5.26 -10.37
CA LEU A 74 -2.29 -3.97 -10.27
C LEU A 74 -2.24 -3.42 -8.85
N PHE A 75 -2.40 -4.27 -7.83
CA PHE A 75 -2.30 -3.84 -6.44
C PHE A 75 -0.90 -3.39 -6.07
N VAL A 76 0.15 -4.07 -6.51
CA VAL A 76 1.54 -3.64 -6.27
C VAL A 76 1.81 -2.28 -6.94
N VAL A 77 1.39 -2.12 -8.20
CA VAL A 77 1.58 -0.85 -8.92
C VAL A 77 0.79 0.28 -8.25
N CYS A 78 -0.50 0.07 -7.98
CA CYS A 78 -1.36 1.11 -7.38
C CYS A 78 -0.94 1.47 -5.95
N SER A 79 -0.56 0.47 -5.13
CA SER A 79 -0.06 0.73 -3.78
C SER A 79 1.27 1.46 -3.78
N GLY A 80 2.17 1.07 -4.69
CA GLY A 80 3.44 1.74 -4.90
C GLY A 80 3.29 3.20 -5.32
N THR A 81 2.47 3.47 -6.33
CA THR A 81 2.28 4.84 -6.84
C THR A 81 1.54 5.72 -5.82
N LEU A 82 0.47 5.20 -5.20
CA LEU A 82 -0.29 5.93 -4.19
C LEU A 82 0.57 6.22 -2.96
N GLY A 83 1.26 5.21 -2.44
CA GLY A 83 2.15 5.35 -1.28
C GLY A 83 3.25 6.36 -1.55
N SER A 84 3.95 6.21 -2.69
CA SER A 84 5.02 7.14 -3.07
C SER A 84 4.52 8.57 -3.22
N TYR A 85 3.31 8.75 -3.75
CA TYR A 85 2.73 10.09 -3.95
C TYR A 85 2.47 10.77 -2.61
N ILE A 86 1.85 10.05 -1.67
CA ILE A 86 1.65 10.56 -0.31
C ILE A 86 2.99 10.86 0.37
N GLY A 87 3.99 9.97 0.19
CA GLY A 87 5.31 10.12 0.78
C GLY A 87 6.10 11.34 0.28
N VAL A 88 5.93 11.72 -0.98
CA VAL A 88 6.52 12.93 -1.57
C VAL A 88 5.74 14.18 -1.21
N LEU A 89 4.41 14.08 -1.08
CA LEU A 89 3.54 15.24 -0.83
C LEU A 89 3.60 15.75 0.61
N LEU A 90 3.74 14.84 1.58
CA LEU A 90 3.70 15.18 3.00
C LEU A 90 5.10 15.34 3.60
N PRO A 91 5.26 16.23 4.60
CA PRO A 91 6.52 16.35 5.34
C PRO A 91 6.81 15.06 6.12
N ILE A 92 8.09 14.71 6.28
CA ILE A 92 8.54 13.46 6.91
C ILE A 92 7.97 13.26 8.32
N GLN A 93 7.77 14.34 9.08
CA GLN A 93 7.17 14.31 10.42
C GLN A 93 5.74 13.76 10.39
N ALA A 94 4.94 14.17 9.40
CA ALA A 94 3.58 13.68 9.22
C ALA A 94 3.60 12.21 8.76
N ILE A 95 4.55 11.82 7.91
CA ILE A 95 4.72 10.42 7.48
C ILE A 95 5.08 9.52 8.65
N ILE A 96 6.01 9.93 9.52
CA ILE A 96 6.34 9.21 10.75
C ILE A 96 5.08 9.04 11.62
N GLY A 97 4.33 10.12 11.84
CA GLY A 97 3.11 10.10 12.65
C GLY A 97 2.03 9.16 12.09
N ILE A 98 1.73 9.26 10.79
CA ILE A 98 0.74 8.42 10.11
C ILE A 98 1.17 6.95 10.13
N SER A 99 2.43 6.65 9.81
CA SER A 99 2.94 5.28 9.77
C SER A 99 2.94 4.63 11.15
N LEU A 100 3.34 5.36 12.21
CA LEU A 100 3.26 4.86 13.59
C LEU A 100 1.81 4.67 14.03
N PHE A 101 0.91 5.62 13.70
CA PHE A 101 -0.51 5.49 14.02
C PHE A 101 -1.14 4.26 13.36
N LEU A 102 -0.88 4.03 12.07
CA LEU A 102 -1.36 2.86 11.34
C LEU A 102 -0.77 1.57 11.91
N SER A 103 0.52 1.56 12.25
CA SER A 103 1.18 0.43 12.92
C SER A 103 0.54 0.08 14.27
N VAL A 104 0.23 1.09 15.09
CA VAL A 104 -0.45 0.88 16.38
C VAL A 104 -1.90 0.43 16.17
N ALA A 105 -2.59 0.99 15.18
CA ALA A 105 -3.93 0.57 14.82
C ALA A 105 -3.96 -0.91 14.40
N ASP A 106 -2.98 -1.36 13.61
CA ASP A 106 -2.85 -2.77 13.19
C ASP A 106 -2.63 -3.69 14.41
N LEU A 107 -1.75 -3.31 15.34
CA LEU A 107 -1.56 -4.01 16.62
C LEU A 107 -2.87 -4.12 17.43
N ILE A 108 -3.62 -3.03 17.53
CA ILE A 108 -4.89 -2.99 18.26
C ILE A 108 -5.91 -3.90 17.59
N LEU A 109 -6.06 -3.83 16.26
CA LEU A 109 -7.01 -4.63 15.50
C LEU A 109 -6.75 -6.13 15.65
N ILE A 110 -5.48 -6.55 15.63
CA ILE A 110 -5.10 -7.95 15.83
C ILE A 110 -5.31 -8.39 17.28
N LYS A 111 -4.95 -7.57 18.28
CA LYS A 111 -5.25 -7.89 19.69
C LYS A 111 -6.75 -7.99 19.96
N ARG A 112 -7.54 -7.11 19.32
CA ARG A 112 -9.00 -7.10 19.42
C ARG A 112 -9.64 -8.24 18.65
N SER A 113 -8.89 -8.96 17.79
CA SER A 113 -9.25 -10.27 17.23
C SER A 113 -9.23 -11.41 18.28
N THR A 114 -9.68 -11.11 19.50
CA THR A 114 -10.47 -12.02 20.34
C THR A 114 -11.87 -12.29 19.73
N VAL A 115 -12.10 -11.88 18.48
CA VAL A 115 -13.31 -12.09 17.65
C VAL A 115 -13.34 -13.48 16.98
N GLU A 116 -12.27 -14.27 17.07
CA GLU A 116 -12.31 -15.69 16.67
C GLU A 116 -13.29 -16.53 17.52
N LYS A 117 -13.66 -16.06 18.71
CA LYS A 117 -14.66 -16.73 19.55
C LYS A 117 -16.12 -16.46 19.13
N MET A 118 -16.39 -15.55 18.18
CA MET A 118 -17.78 -15.18 17.84
C MET A 118 -18.22 -15.47 16.41
N VAL A 119 -17.33 -15.70 15.43
CA VAL A 119 -17.76 -15.82 14.02
C VAL A 119 -16.92 -16.87 13.29
N GLY A 120 -17.56 -17.97 12.90
CA GLY A 120 -16.92 -19.17 12.33
C GLY A 120 -15.93 -18.94 11.18
N ASN A 121 -14.85 -19.71 11.22
CA ASN A 121 -13.57 -19.53 10.53
C ASN A 121 -13.59 -19.47 8.98
N ALA A 122 -14.51 -20.13 8.28
CA ALA A 122 -14.32 -20.41 6.86
C ALA A 122 -14.61 -19.24 5.88
N GLU A 123 -15.37 -18.22 6.30
CA GLU A 123 -15.86 -17.15 5.40
C GLU A 123 -15.08 -15.83 5.53
N TYR A 124 -14.43 -15.61 6.68
CA TYR A 124 -13.58 -14.44 6.93
C TYR A 124 -12.24 -14.54 6.18
N GLU A 125 -11.69 -15.75 6.12
CA GLU A 125 -10.44 -16.08 5.43
C GLU A 125 -10.54 -15.81 3.92
N LYS A 126 -11.65 -16.21 3.27
CA LYS A 126 -11.92 -15.91 1.85
C LYS A 126 -12.04 -14.42 1.53
N LEU A 127 -12.46 -13.60 2.49
CA LEU A 127 -12.61 -12.14 2.30
C LEU A 127 -11.28 -11.41 2.52
N ILE A 128 -10.47 -11.82 3.49
CA ILE A 128 -9.10 -11.30 3.68
C ILE A 128 -8.23 -11.62 2.47
N MET A 129 -8.31 -12.86 1.96
CA MET A 129 -7.60 -13.30 0.75
C MET A 129 -7.94 -12.45 -0.49
N LYS A 130 -9.07 -11.75 -0.49
CA LYS A 130 -9.50 -10.89 -1.60
C LYS A 130 -8.98 -9.45 -1.51
N ILE A 131 -8.63 -9.00 -0.30
CA ILE A 131 -8.14 -7.64 0.01
C ILE A 131 -6.62 -7.64 0.22
N ALA A 132 -6.02 -8.77 0.55
CA ALA A 132 -4.57 -8.94 0.58
C ALA A 132 -4.04 -9.33 -0.81
N PHE A 133 -2.80 -8.96 -1.12
CA PHE A 133 -1.99 -9.60 -2.16
C PHE A 133 -1.91 -11.08 -1.81
N SER A 134 -2.78 -11.88 -2.41
CA SER A 134 -2.94 -13.27 -2.03
C SER A 134 -2.49 -14.15 -3.18
N ASN A 135 -1.37 -14.83 -2.95
CA ASN A 135 -1.24 -16.20 -3.43
C ASN A 135 -1.76 -17.10 -2.29
N ARG A 136 -2.34 -18.25 -2.63
CA ARG A 136 -3.24 -19.11 -1.80
C ARG A 136 -2.91 -19.38 -0.31
N GLU A 137 -1.79 -18.92 0.23
CA GLU A 137 -1.31 -19.19 1.59
C GLU A 137 -0.69 -17.97 2.31
N TRP A 138 -0.41 -16.85 1.61
CA TRP A 138 0.30 -15.68 2.17
C TRP A 138 -0.29 -14.38 1.62
N GLY A 139 -0.72 -13.50 2.53
CA GLY A 139 -1.41 -12.25 2.21
C GLY A 139 -0.69 -11.03 2.77
N ILE A 140 -0.07 -10.20 1.92
CA ILE A 140 0.38 -8.85 2.34
C ILE A 140 -0.76 -7.86 2.09
N GLY A 141 -1.11 -7.04 3.07
CA GLY A 141 -2.18 -6.06 2.91
C GLY A 141 -1.82 -5.02 1.85
N ILE A 142 -2.79 -4.65 1.01
CA ILE A 142 -2.62 -3.52 0.07
C ILE A 142 -2.19 -2.24 0.81
N GLY A 143 -2.74 -2.04 2.01
CA GLY A 143 -2.36 -0.93 2.89
C GLY A 143 -0.91 -1.00 3.39
N ASP A 144 -0.39 -2.20 3.64
CA ASP A 144 0.99 -2.39 4.10
C ASP A 144 1.98 -1.98 3.01
N LEU A 145 1.73 -2.44 1.78
CA LEU A 145 2.51 -2.04 0.60
C LEU A 145 2.48 -0.52 0.40
N THR A 146 1.30 0.11 0.52
CA THR A 146 1.17 1.57 0.43
C THR A 146 2.00 2.28 1.51
N CYS A 147 1.96 1.79 2.75
CA CYS A 147 2.72 2.37 3.86
C CYS A 147 4.24 2.22 3.65
N TYR A 148 4.69 1.06 3.16
CA TYR A 148 6.10 0.83 2.83
C TYR A 148 6.60 1.79 1.75
N SER A 149 5.86 1.91 0.64
CA SER A 149 6.23 2.84 -0.44
C SER A 149 6.20 4.29 0.01
N MET A 150 5.27 4.66 0.89
CA MET A 150 5.18 6.00 1.49
C MET A 150 6.41 6.34 2.33
N VAL A 151 6.85 5.42 3.21
CA VAL A 151 8.06 5.62 4.01
C VAL A 151 9.30 5.76 3.13
N VAL A 152 9.51 4.84 2.19
CA VAL A 152 10.69 4.85 1.31
C VAL A 152 10.74 6.14 0.48
N ALA A 153 9.63 6.56 -0.10
CA ALA A 153 9.56 7.78 -0.90
C ALA A 153 9.83 9.04 -0.06
N SER A 154 9.23 9.14 1.12
CA SER A 154 9.44 10.29 2.00
C SER A 154 10.88 10.39 2.52
N SER A 155 11.48 9.26 2.92
CA SER A 155 12.89 9.17 3.31
C SER A 155 13.82 9.58 2.15
N SER A 156 13.53 9.12 0.93
CA SER A 156 14.32 9.45 -0.26
C SER A 156 14.24 10.94 -0.60
N MET A 157 13.05 11.52 -0.51
CA MET A 157 12.82 12.92 -0.84
C MET A 157 13.45 13.86 0.21
N SER A 158 13.41 13.47 1.49
CA SER A 158 13.87 14.33 2.59
C SER A 158 15.38 14.29 2.82
N TYR A 159 15.99 13.10 2.71
CA TYR A 159 17.40 12.89 3.07
C TYR A 159 18.24 12.27 1.95
N GLY A 160 17.65 12.09 0.77
CA GLY A 160 18.33 11.55 -0.40
C GLY A 160 18.20 10.04 -0.56
N PHE A 161 18.63 9.57 -1.74
CA PHE A 161 18.43 8.19 -2.20
C PHE A 161 19.07 7.14 -1.28
N LEU A 162 20.21 7.44 -0.64
CA LEU A 162 20.88 6.51 0.28
C LEU A 162 20.00 6.16 1.49
N VAL A 163 19.38 7.16 2.12
CA VAL A 163 18.51 6.98 3.28
C VAL A 163 17.22 6.26 2.89
N GLY A 164 16.69 6.57 1.70
CA GLY A 164 15.61 5.80 1.08
C GLY A 164 15.94 4.33 0.86
N GLY A 165 17.12 4.04 0.30
CA GLY A 165 17.60 2.68 0.07
C GLY A 165 17.80 1.89 1.36
N LEU A 166 18.35 2.52 2.40
CA LEU A 166 18.43 1.93 3.74
C LEU A 166 17.05 1.65 4.34
N SER A 167 16.11 2.59 4.19
CA SER A 167 14.71 2.41 4.65
C SER A 167 14.07 1.21 3.96
N LEU A 168 14.27 1.05 2.65
CA LEU A 168 13.79 -0.09 1.89
C LEU A 168 14.42 -1.41 2.37
N LEU A 169 15.74 -1.43 2.60
CA LEU A 169 16.43 -2.61 3.13
C LEU A 169 15.89 -3.02 4.51
N PHE A 170 15.67 -2.06 5.40
CA PHE A 170 15.13 -2.33 6.73
C PHE A 170 13.66 -2.74 6.72
N ILE A 171 12.85 -2.23 5.79
CA ILE A 171 11.49 -2.73 5.57
C ILE A 171 11.52 -4.19 5.07
N LEU A 172 12.44 -4.53 4.16
CA LEU A 172 12.61 -5.91 3.69
C LEU A 172 13.01 -6.85 4.83
N ILE A 173 13.98 -6.45 5.65
CA ILE A 173 14.40 -7.23 6.83
C ILE A 173 13.24 -7.36 7.83
N GLY A 174 12.51 -6.27 8.09
CA GLY A 174 11.38 -6.28 9.01
C GLY A 174 10.21 -7.13 8.54
N SER A 175 9.90 -7.08 7.24
CA SER A 175 8.85 -7.91 6.64
C SER A 175 9.24 -9.38 6.61
N PHE A 176 10.50 -9.71 6.34
CA PHE A 176 11.02 -11.07 6.47
C PHE A 176 10.91 -11.55 7.92
N LEU A 177 11.28 -10.71 8.89
CA LEU A 177 11.16 -11.03 10.32
C LEU A 177 9.70 -11.26 10.71
N SER A 178 8.77 -10.39 10.31
CA SER A 178 7.33 -10.56 10.49
C SER A 178 6.83 -11.88 9.90
N LEU A 179 7.33 -12.27 8.72
CA LEU A 179 6.96 -13.51 8.06
C LEU A 179 7.46 -14.74 8.84
N VAL A 180 8.73 -14.72 9.28
CA VAL A 180 9.32 -15.79 10.12
C VAL A 180 8.57 -15.92 11.44
N LEU A 181 8.21 -14.80 12.07
CA LEU A 181 7.43 -14.78 13.28
C LEU A 181 6.00 -15.32 13.05
N THR A 182 5.38 -15.00 11.92
CA THR A 182 4.06 -15.51 11.52
C THR A 182 4.08 -17.02 11.27
N MET A 183 5.20 -17.59 10.82
CA MET A 183 5.35 -19.06 10.75
C MET A 183 5.37 -19.72 12.13
N ARG A 184 5.80 -18.99 13.18
CA ARG A 184 5.92 -19.51 14.54
C ARG A 184 4.71 -19.19 15.43
N MET A 185 3.94 -18.14 15.14
CA MET A 185 2.73 -17.77 15.89
C MET A 185 1.54 -17.58 14.95
N ILE A 186 0.35 -18.03 15.39
CA ILE A 186 -0.88 -18.14 14.58
C ILE A 186 -1.27 -16.83 13.86
N ARG A 187 -1.03 -15.65 14.46
CA ARG A 187 -1.20 -14.34 13.79
C ARG A 187 -0.31 -13.27 14.41
N ILE A 188 0.43 -12.54 13.57
CA ILE A 188 1.24 -11.38 13.97
C ILE A 188 0.99 -10.24 12.98
N PRO A 189 0.89 -8.99 13.45
CA PRO A 189 0.78 -7.83 12.57
C PRO A 189 2.06 -7.67 11.76
N GLY A 190 1.92 -7.62 10.44
CA GLY A 190 3.05 -7.51 9.52
C GLY A 190 3.64 -6.10 9.47
N LEU A 191 2.81 -5.09 9.73
CA LEU A 191 3.14 -3.67 9.56
C LEU A 191 4.11 -3.11 10.63
N PRO A 192 3.96 -3.37 11.95
CA PRO A 192 4.71 -2.68 12.98
C PRO A 192 6.21 -2.87 12.93
N ILE A 193 6.67 -4.12 12.79
CA ILE A 193 8.10 -4.44 12.77
C ILE A 193 8.74 -3.78 11.55
N SER A 194 8.12 -3.94 10.39
CA SER A 194 8.59 -3.40 9.11
C SER A 194 8.64 -1.87 9.11
N ILE A 195 7.62 -1.20 9.64
CA ILE A 195 7.55 0.26 9.69
C ILE A 195 8.55 0.85 10.69
N VAL A 196 8.64 0.29 11.90
CA VAL A 196 9.60 0.78 12.89
C VAL A 196 11.02 0.67 12.36
N LEU A 197 11.38 -0.47 11.76
CA LEU A 197 12.69 -0.66 11.14
C LEU A 197 12.88 0.27 9.94
N GLY A 198 11.87 0.43 9.08
CA GLY A 198 11.93 1.31 7.91
C GLY A 198 12.09 2.79 8.23
N LEU A 199 11.58 3.25 9.38
CA LEU A 199 11.68 4.64 9.82
C LEU A 199 13.00 4.95 10.53
N LEU A 200 13.75 3.93 11.00
CA LEU A 200 15.01 4.14 11.72
C LEU A 200 16.00 5.06 10.99
N PRO A 201 16.27 4.90 9.68
CA PRO A 201 17.24 5.75 8.99
C PRO A 201 16.82 7.22 9.02
N SER A 202 15.53 7.50 8.84
CA SER A 202 14.98 8.85 8.86
C SER A 202 14.99 9.44 10.27
N ILE A 203 14.68 8.66 11.31
CA ILE A 203 14.74 9.11 12.70
C ILE A 203 16.19 9.45 13.10
N VAL A 204 17.16 8.61 12.69
CA VAL A 204 18.58 8.88 12.91
C VAL A 204 18.98 10.20 12.25
N MET A 205 18.60 10.43 10.99
CA MET A 205 18.91 11.67 10.30
C MET A 205 18.29 12.90 10.99
N ILE A 206 17.06 12.80 11.53
CA ILE A 206 16.41 13.89 12.31
C ILE A 206 17.18 14.23 13.60
N ILE A 207 17.88 13.27 14.20
CA ILE A 207 18.62 13.51 15.46
C ILE A 207 19.98 14.17 15.17
N PHE A 208 20.60 13.84 14.03
CA PHE A 208 21.92 14.33 13.67
C PHE A 208 21.91 15.64 12.86
N PHE A 209 20.76 16.08 12.34
CA PHE A 209 20.56 17.33 11.59
C PHE A 209 19.41 18.16 12.15
#